data_AF-A0A0V8CXM7-F1
#
_entry.id   AF-A0A0V8CXM7-F1
#
_cell.length_a   1.000
_cell.length_b   1.000
_cell.length_c   1.000
_cell.angle_alpha   90.00
_cell.angle_beta   90.00
_cell.angle_gamma   90.00
#
_symmetry.space_group_name_H-M   'P 1'
#
loop_
_entity.id
_entity.type
_entity.pdbx_description
1 polymer ?
#
loop_
_entity_poly.entity_id
_entity_poly.type
_entity_poly.pdbx_seq_one_letter_code
_entity_poly.pdbx_strand_id
1 'polypeptide(L)' 'MKTRAELFEEVDEKYGIRTTANFHFNPNQELTDEEYQKQLDFYKKMSEIIWDDFEDD' A
#
# COMPACT_ATOMS: atom_id res chain seq x y z
N MET A 1 7.96 15.75 1.00
CA MET A 1 6.91 14.96 1.66
C MET A 1 5.98 14.46 0.58
N LYS A 2 5.62 13.18 0.62
CA LYS A 2 4.69 12.56 -0.34
C LYS A 2 3.30 12.47 0.28
N THR A 3 2.29 12.52 -0.55
CA THR A 3 0.89 12.35 -0.17
C THR A 3 0.52 10.88 -0.07
N ARG A 4 -0.59 10.61 0.62
CA ARG A 4 -1.15 9.26 0.68
C ARG A 4 -1.67 8.77 -0.68
N ALA A 5 -2.12 9.66 -1.56
CA ALA A 5 -2.48 9.31 -2.93
C ALA A 5 -1.27 8.77 -3.71
N GLU A 6 -0.13 9.48 -3.64
CA GLU A 6 1.12 9.04 -4.29
C GLU A 6 1.62 7.70 -3.73
N LEU A 7 1.42 7.43 -2.43
CA LEU A 7 1.72 6.12 -1.85
C LEU A 7 0.89 5.01 -2.52
N PHE A 8 -0.43 5.19 -2.65
CA PHE A 8 -1.29 4.15 -3.23
C PHE A 8 -1.07 3.98 -4.73
N GLU A 9 -0.75 5.04 -5.45
CA GLU A 9 -0.33 4.97 -6.85
C GLU A 9 0.97 4.15 -6.98
N GLU A 10 1.99 4.45 -6.18
CA GLU A 10 3.25 3.70 -6.19
C GLU A 10 3.06 2.22 -5.80
N VAL A 11 2.12 1.94 -4.89
CA VAL A 11 1.78 0.57 -4.48
C VAL A 11 1.08 -0.21 -5.59
N ASP A 12 0.17 0.40 -6.36
CA ASP A 12 -0.42 -0.23 -7.55
C ASP A 12 0.66 -0.47 -8.62
N GLU A 13 1.49 0.53 -8.91
CA GLU A 13 2.54 0.42 -9.93
C GLU A 13 3.60 -0.64 -9.62
N LYS A 14 4.07 -0.70 -8.36
CA LYS A 14 5.16 -1.61 -7.96
C LYS A 14 4.69 -3.01 -7.64
N TYR A 15 3.50 -3.13 -7.04
CA TYR A 15 3.05 -4.38 -6.43
C TYR A 15 1.72 -4.89 -7.00
N GLY A 16 1.06 -4.14 -7.88
CA GLY A 16 -0.26 -4.49 -8.43
C GLY A 16 -1.38 -4.45 -7.38
N ILE A 17 -1.16 -3.80 -6.23
CA ILE A 17 -2.12 -3.76 -5.14
C ILE A 17 -3.00 -2.52 -5.27
N ARG A 18 -4.26 -2.74 -5.67
CA ARG A 18 -5.30 -1.71 -5.61
C ARG A 18 -6.05 -1.79 -4.31
N THR A 19 -6.07 -0.70 -3.56
CA THR A 19 -6.73 -0.65 -2.25
C THR A 19 -7.89 0.33 -2.21
N THR A 20 -8.99 -0.07 -1.59
CA THR A 20 -10.13 0.80 -1.28
C THR A 20 -9.87 1.69 -0.07
N ALA A 21 -8.74 1.52 0.63
CA ALA A 21 -8.34 2.37 1.74
C ALA A 21 -8.32 3.87 1.37
N ASN A 22 -8.08 4.19 0.08
CA ASN A 22 -8.12 5.57 -0.41
C ASN A 22 -9.49 6.26 -0.22
N PHE A 23 -10.59 5.51 -0.07
CA PHE A 23 -11.91 6.08 0.24
C PHE A 23 -12.11 6.41 1.73
N HIS A 24 -11.26 5.88 2.61
CA HIS A 24 -11.35 6.04 4.06
C HIS A 24 -10.31 7.02 4.61
N PHE A 25 -9.43 7.54 3.77
CA PHE A 25 -8.37 8.45 4.14
C PHE A 25 -8.37 9.70 3.27
N ASN A 26 -7.80 10.80 3.79
CA ASN A 26 -7.59 11.99 2.98
C ASN A 26 -6.44 11.74 1.99
N PRO A 27 -6.68 11.75 0.66
CA PRO A 27 -5.65 11.51 -0.35
C PRO A 27 -4.54 12.56 -0.31
N ASN A 28 -4.86 13.80 0.08
CA ASN A 28 -3.92 14.92 0.16
C ASN A 28 -3.17 14.97 1.50
N GLN A 29 -3.37 14.00 2.40
CA GLN A 29 -2.60 13.94 3.63
C GLN A 29 -1.13 13.71 3.27
N GLU A 30 -0.28 14.67 3.62
CA GLU A 30 1.17 14.51 3.58
C GLU A 30 1.60 13.49 4.63
N LEU A 31 2.50 12.61 4.23
CA LEU A 31 3.16 11.63 5.09
C LEU A 31 4.59 12.08 5.33
N THR A 32 5.06 11.87 6.55
CA THR A 32 6.50 11.90 6.83
C THR A 32 7.20 10.78 6.06
N ASP A 33 8.49 10.95 5.79
CA ASP A 33 9.27 9.93 5.07
C ASP A 33 9.25 8.58 5.81
N GLU A 34 9.24 8.60 7.15
CA GLU A 34 9.14 7.40 7.98
C GLU A 34 7.78 6.69 7.81
N GLU A 35 6.67 7.43 7.87
CA GLU A 35 5.32 6.87 7.67
C GLU A 35 5.15 6.31 6.25
N TYR A 36 5.69 7.02 5.26
CA TYR A 36 5.66 6.59 3.87
C TYR A 36 6.39 5.26 3.70
N GLN A 37 7.64 5.19 4.17
CA GLN A 37 8.46 3.98 4.02
C GLN A 37 7.85 2.80 4.79
N LYS A 38 7.34 3.04 6.00
CA LYS A 38 6.70 1.99 6.80
C LYS A 38 5.48 1.40 6.09
N GLN A 39 4.65 2.22 5.44
CA GLN A 39 3.51 1.72 4.69
C GLN A 39 3.93 1.02 3.40
N LEU A 40 4.92 1.55 2.69
CA LEU A 40 5.46 0.91 1.48
C LEU A 40 6.01 -0.49 1.80
N ASP A 41 6.75 -0.64 2.90
CA ASP A 41 7.28 -1.92 3.37
C ASP A 41 6.17 -2.91 3.74
N PHE A 42 5.05 -2.43 4.27
CA PHE A 42 3.88 -3.27 4.54
C PHE A 42 3.28 -3.81 3.24
N TYR A 43 3.04 -2.96 2.24
CA TYR A 43 2.48 -3.39 0.96
C TYR A 43 3.42 -4.30 0.17
N LYS A 44 4.74 -4.05 0.24
CA LYS A 44 5.74 -4.96 -0.30
C LYS A 44 5.59 -6.36 0.29
N LYS A 45 5.55 -6.48 1.62
CA LYS A 45 5.36 -7.79 2.28
C LYS A 45 4.05 -8.45 1.88
N MET A 46 2.97 -7.69 1.77
CA MET A 46 1.67 -8.21 1.30
C MET A 46 1.72 -8.77 -0.12
N SER A 47 2.52 -8.17 -1.00
CA SER A 47 2.71 -8.65 -2.38
C SER A 47 3.55 -9.92 -2.46
N GLU A 48 4.36 -10.19 -1.44
CA GLU A 48 5.21 -11.40 -1.36
C GLU A 48 4.45 -12.59 -0.74
N ILE A 49 3.26 -12.37 -0.16
CA ILE A 49 2.40 -13.44 0.34
C ILE A 49 1.79 -14.19 -0.85
N ILE A 50 1.99 -15.51 -0.88
CA ILE A 50 1.28 -16.41 -1.78
C ILE A 50 -0.12 -16.61 -1.20
N TRP A 51 -1.10 -15.91 -1.75
CA TRP A 51 -2.49 -15.97 -1.30
C TRP A 51 -3.13 -17.32 -1.59
N ASP A 52 -2.62 -18.05 -2.59
CA ASP A 52 -3.07 -19.40 -2.95
C ASP A 52 -2.77 -20.45 -1.85
N ASP A 53 -1.78 -20.20 -0.98
CA ASP A 53 -1.48 -21.08 0.16
C ASP A 53 -2.50 -20.90 1.32
N PHE A 54 -3.41 -19.94 1.23
CA PHE A 54 -4.51 -19.75 2.19
C PHE A 54 -5.84 -20.36 1.71
N GLU A 55 -5.89 -20.94 0.51
CA GLU A 55 -6.99 -21.83 0.09
C GLU A 55 -6.73 -23.26 0.62
N ASP A 56 -6.93 -23.46 1.93
CA ASP A 56 -7.07 -24.80 2.53
C ASP A 56 -8.53 -25.29 2.34
N ASP A 57 -8.66 -26.48 1.73
CA ASP A 57 -9.79 -27.46 1.62
C ASP A 57 -11.21 -27.10 2.12
#